data_AF-A0A1C7FCD5-F1
#
_entry.id   AF-A0A1C7FCD5-F1
#
_cell.length_a   1.000
_cell.length_b   1.000
_cell.length_c   1.000
_cell.angle_alpha   90.00
_cell.angle_beta   90.00
_cell.angle_gamma   90.00
#
_symmetry.space_group_name_H-M   'P 1'
#
loop_
_entity.id
_entity.type
_entity.pdbx_description
1 polymer ?
#
loop_
_entity_poly.entity_id
_entity_poly.type
_entity_poly.pdbx_seq_one_letter_code
_entity_poly.pdbx_strand_id
1 'polypeptide(L)'
;MKILYFDPRTILYSRAYINSNEEVKSAFFNYKFMSIKQTLLNIAPDKKSAQMLADVAQQAGALLYPTSPQSYTRESLIQSGVFNDNQLAPFVDLRYRLRLDDADWLRTTRKHAELLNASWYVCGDFEEDMRTAIGTFAERVFYIDYENGIDENTINMIRKAMID
;
A
#
# COMPACT_ATOMS: atom_id res chain seq x y z
N MET A 1 -0.01 -18.55 1.76
CA MET A 1 -0.68 -17.36 1.18
C MET A 1 0.37 -16.36 0.71
N LYS A 2 0.07 -15.48 -0.25
CA LYS A 2 0.94 -14.35 -0.61
C LYS A 2 0.23 -13.03 -0.26
N ILE A 3 0.98 -12.05 0.23
CA ILE A 3 0.46 -10.70 0.50
C ILE A 3 1.39 -9.67 -0.15
N LEU A 4 0.80 -8.77 -0.94
CA LEU A 4 1.46 -7.57 -1.45
C LEU A 4 1.02 -6.39 -0.60
N TYR A 5 1.94 -5.92 0.24
CA TYR A 5 1.73 -4.76 1.07
C TYR A 5 1.91 -3.49 0.23
N PHE A 6 1.15 -2.44 0.50
CA PHE A 6 1.27 -1.20 -0.26
C PHE A 6 1.25 0.04 0.61
N ASP A 7 2.02 1.07 0.24
CA ASP A 7 1.86 2.41 0.79
C ASP A 7 0.61 3.07 0.20
N PRO A 8 -0.48 3.26 0.97
CA PRO A 8 -1.71 3.81 0.44
C PRO A 8 -1.57 5.25 -0.03
N ARG A 9 -0.66 6.03 0.55
CA ARG A 9 -0.50 7.44 0.18
C ARG A 9 0.02 7.55 -1.26
N THR A 10 1.06 6.79 -1.57
CA THR A 10 1.67 6.74 -2.91
C THR A 10 0.75 6.14 -3.96
N ILE A 11 -0.05 5.13 -3.61
CA ILE A 11 -0.96 4.48 -4.57
C ILE A 11 -2.22 5.30 -4.81
N LEU A 12 -2.80 5.92 -3.77
CA LEU A 12 -4.12 6.55 -3.86
C LEU A 12 -4.06 8.06 -4.11
N TYR A 13 -2.97 8.71 -3.74
CA TYR A 13 -2.84 10.17 -3.74
C TYR A 13 -1.43 10.62 -4.12
N SER A 14 -0.82 10.01 -5.14
CA SER A 14 0.45 10.49 -5.69
C SER A 14 0.34 11.94 -6.14
N ARG A 15 1.46 12.66 -6.15
CA ARG A 15 1.44 14.06 -6.56
C ARG A 15 1.03 14.23 -8.02
N ALA A 16 1.43 13.32 -8.90
CA ALA A 16 0.97 13.25 -10.28
C ALA A 16 -0.56 13.13 -10.35
N TYR A 17 -1.16 12.22 -9.59
CA TYR A 17 -2.62 12.07 -9.53
C TYR A 17 -3.30 13.34 -9.04
N ILE A 18 -2.87 13.87 -7.88
CA ILE A 18 -3.42 15.09 -7.30
C ILE A 18 -3.36 16.24 -8.31
N ASN A 19 -2.22 16.44 -8.97
CA ASN A 19 -2.05 17.55 -9.92
C ASN A 19 -2.84 17.37 -11.22
N SER A 20 -3.14 16.13 -11.62
CA SER A 20 -3.94 15.83 -12.81
C SER A 20 -5.45 15.97 -12.61
N ASN A 21 -5.92 16.03 -11.36
CA ASN A 21 -7.34 16.11 -11.02
C ASN A 21 -7.62 17.40 -10.23
N GLU A 22 -8.21 18.40 -10.89
CA GLU A 22 -8.47 19.73 -10.31
C GLU A 22 -9.39 19.70 -9.07
N GLU A 23 -10.36 18.78 -9.02
CA GLU A 23 -11.25 18.64 -7.84
C GLU A 23 -10.48 18.11 -6.64
N VAL A 24 -9.69 17.05 -6.85
CA VAL A 24 -8.83 16.45 -5.81
C VAL A 24 -7.80 17.46 -5.33
N LYS A 25 -7.12 18.14 -6.26
CA LYS A 25 -6.15 19.21 -5.98
C LYS A 25 -6.77 20.29 -5.12
N SER A 26 -7.92 20.81 -5.53
CA SER A 26 -8.65 21.86 -4.79
C SER A 26 -9.03 21.38 -3.40
N ALA A 27 -9.49 20.15 -3.25
CA ALA A 27 -9.83 19.57 -1.95
C ALA A 27 -8.58 19.50 -1.03
N PHE A 28 -7.44 19.03 -1.52
CA PHE A 28 -6.19 19.02 -0.74
C PHE A 28 -5.74 20.43 -0.30
N PHE A 29 -5.92 21.45 -1.15
CA PHE A 29 -5.59 22.84 -0.79
C PHE A 29 -6.55 23.45 0.23
N ASN A 30 -7.85 23.15 0.10
CA ASN A 30 -8.89 23.71 0.96
C ASN A 30 -8.91 23.06 2.35
N TYR A 31 -8.55 21.78 2.42
CA TYR A 31 -8.61 20.99 3.65
C TYR A 31 -7.21 20.68 4.19
N LYS A 32 -6.46 21.73 4.58
CA LYS A 32 -5.06 21.64 5.05
C LYS A 32 -4.83 20.74 6.27
N PHE A 33 -5.87 20.42 7.04
CA PHE A 33 -5.77 19.65 8.30
C PHE A 33 -6.80 18.52 8.39
N MET A 34 -6.87 17.65 7.38
CA MET A 34 -7.67 16.43 7.46
C MET A 34 -6.87 15.24 8.00
N SER A 35 -7.54 14.47 8.85
CA SER A 35 -7.08 13.11 9.15
C SER A 35 -7.14 12.25 7.89
N ILE A 36 -6.30 11.21 7.81
CA ILE A 36 -6.28 10.27 6.67
C ILE A 36 -7.66 9.65 6.42
N LYS A 37 -8.39 9.33 7.50
CA LYS A 37 -9.76 8.83 7.41
C LYS A 37 -10.70 9.84 6.72
N GLN A 38 -10.59 11.13 7.04
CA GLN A 38 -11.37 12.17 6.36
C GLN A 38 -10.95 12.34 4.91
N THR A 39 -9.65 12.23 4.60
CA THR A 39 -9.16 12.26 3.23
C THR A 39 -9.79 11.15 2.40
N LEU A 40 -9.76 9.89 2.85
CA LEU A 40 -10.38 8.76 2.14
C LEU A 40 -11.89 8.91 1.93
N LEU A 41 -12.59 9.55 2.87
CA LEU A 41 -14.05 9.72 2.81
C LEU A 41 -14.47 10.91 1.93
N ASN A 42 -13.67 11.97 1.87
CA ASN A 42 -14.05 13.23 1.26
C ASN A 42 -13.31 13.54 -0.04
N ILE A 43 -12.16 12.92 -0.29
CA ILE A 43 -11.36 13.13 -1.50
C ILE A 43 -11.30 11.83 -2.29
N ALA A 44 -11.71 11.88 -3.55
CA ALA A 44 -11.67 10.74 -4.46
C ALA A 44 -10.24 10.17 -4.56
N PRO A 45 -10.02 8.88 -4.25
CA PRO A 45 -8.73 8.23 -4.40
C PRO A 45 -8.48 7.83 -5.86
N ASP A 46 -7.21 7.63 -6.23
CA ASP A 46 -6.83 7.07 -7.52
C ASP A 46 -7.22 5.58 -7.64
N LYS A 47 -8.46 5.35 -8.05
CA LYS A 47 -9.00 4.00 -8.25
C LYS A 47 -8.34 3.27 -9.43
N LYS A 48 -7.79 4.00 -10.41
CA LYS A 48 -7.13 3.37 -11.56
C LYS A 48 -5.82 2.72 -11.11
N SER A 49 -4.99 3.48 -10.39
CA SER A 49 -3.76 2.98 -9.78
C SER A 49 -4.02 1.84 -8.81
N ALA A 50 -5.03 1.95 -7.96
CA ALA A 50 -5.44 0.88 -7.06
C ALA A 50 -5.86 -0.39 -7.83
N GLN A 51 -6.64 -0.26 -8.90
CA GLN A 51 -7.09 -1.43 -9.67
C GLN A 51 -5.94 -2.12 -10.40
N MET A 52 -4.99 -1.37 -10.97
CA MET A 52 -3.77 -1.95 -11.58
C MET A 52 -3.01 -2.82 -10.57
N LEU A 53 -2.89 -2.34 -9.33
CA LEU A 53 -2.25 -3.07 -8.25
C LEU A 53 -3.05 -4.31 -7.82
N ALA A 54 -4.38 -4.20 -7.75
CA ALA A 54 -5.26 -5.32 -7.44
C ALA A 54 -5.22 -6.41 -8.50
N ASP A 55 -5.17 -6.04 -9.78
CA ASP A 55 -5.12 -6.97 -10.90
C ASP A 55 -3.82 -7.78 -10.89
N VAL A 56 -2.67 -7.14 -10.67
CA VAL A 56 -1.39 -7.86 -10.59
C VAL A 56 -1.29 -8.74 -9.34
N ALA A 57 -1.83 -8.28 -8.21
CA ALA A 57 -1.90 -9.10 -7.00
C ALA A 57 -2.78 -10.34 -7.21
N GLN A 58 -3.94 -10.17 -7.85
CA GLN A 58 -4.83 -11.28 -8.19
C GLN A 58 -4.17 -12.29 -9.13
N GLN A 59 -3.49 -11.81 -10.19
CA GLN A 59 -2.73 -12.66 -11.11
C GLN A 59 -1.67 -13.50 -10.38
N ALA A 60 -1.02 -12.92 -9.37
CA ALA A 60 -0.01 -13.59 -8.56
C ALA A 60 -0.57 -14.52 -7.46
N GLY A 61 -1.90 -14.59 -7.30
CA GLY A 61 -2.53 -15.29 -6.19
C GLY A 61 -2.25 -14.65 -4.83
N ALA A 62 -2.07 -13.33 -4.80
CA ALA A 62 -1.78 -12.53 -3.61
C ALA A 62 -2.97 -11.67 -3.19
N LEU A 63 -3.04 -11.37 -1.89
CA LEU A 63 -3.95 -10.38 -1.33
C LEU A 63 -3.21 -9.06 -1.07
N LEU A 64 -3.93 -7.95 -1.06
CA LEU A 64 -3.39 -6.64 -0.76
C LEU A 64 -3.52 -6.29 0.73
N TYR A 65 -2.57 -5.53 1.28
CA TYR A 65 -2.71 -4.99 2.63
C TYR A 65 -1.95 -3.67 2.81
N PRO A 66 -2.52 -2.66 3.49
CA PRO A 66 -1.83 -1.38 3.69
C PRO A 66 -0.65 -1.53 4.66
N THR A 67 0.46 -0.83 4.40
CA THR A 67 1.61 -0.74 5.34
C THR A 67 1.32 0.11 6.57
N SER A 68 0.28 0.96 6.51
CA SER A 68 -0.18 1.84 7.60
C SER A 68 -1.63 1.53 8.00
N PRO A 69 -1.93 0.30 8.48
CA PRO A 69 -3.30 -0.17 8.72
C PRO A 69 -4.07 0.63 9.78
N GLN A 70 -3.37 1.42 10.61
CA GLN A 70 -4.03 2.27 11.63
C GLN A 70 -4.59 3.56 11.03
N SER A 71 -4.00 4.02 9.93
CA SER A 71 -4.45 5.19 9.19
C SER A 71 -5.39 4.81 8.05
N TYR A 72 -5.04 3.73 7.35
CA TYR A 72 -5.80 3.16 6.24
C TYR A 72 -6.28 1.77 6.66
N THR A 73 -7.35 1.68 7.44
CA THR A 73 -7.87 0.36 7.87
C THR A 73 -8.47 -0.40 6.68
N ARG A 74 -8.49 -1.73 6.75
CA ARG A 74 -9.17 -2.59 5.76
C ARG A 74 -10.59 -2.09 5.48
N GLU A 75 -11.32 -1.78 6.54
CA GLU A 75 -12.71 -1.32 6.47
C GLU A 75 -12.81 0.03 5.75
N SER A 76 -11.88 0.96 6.00
CA SER A 76 -11.89 2.26 5.33
C SER A 76 -11.61 2.15 3.82
N LEU A 77 -10.76 1.23 3.41
CA LEU A 77 -10.46 0.96 1.99
C LEU A 77 -11.64 0.30 1.26
N ILE A 78 -12.39 -0.56 1.95
CA ILE A 78 -13.62 -1.16 1.43
C ILE A 78 -14.73 -0.10 1.34
N GLN A 79 -14.95 0.67 2.41
CA GLN A 79 -16.01 1.68 2.47
C GLN A 79 -15.84 2.80 1.44
N SER A 80 -14.59 3.18 1.11
CA SER A 80 -14.28 4.14 0.06
C SER A 80 -14.36 3.55 -1.37
N GLY A 81 -14.61 2.24 -1.48
CA GLY A 81 -14.70 1.54 -2.75
C GLY A 81 -13.39 1.56 -3.52
N VAL A 82 -12.25 1.52 -2.80
CA VAL A 82 -10.91 1.36 -3.39
C VAL A 82 -10.65 -0.10 -3.70
N PHE A 83 -11.01 -1.00 -2.77
CA PHE A 83 -10.84 -2.44 -2.91
C PHE A 83 -12.08 -3.19 -2.41
N ASN A 84 -12.29 -4.38 -2.96
CA ASN A 84 -13.27 -5.35 -2.49
C ASN A 84 -12.70 -6.19 -1.33
N ASP A 85 -13.58 -6.75 -0.52
CA ASP A 85 -13.20 -7.55 0.65
C ASP A 85 -12.32 -8.76 0.30
N ASN A 86 -12.58 -9.41 -0.83
CA ASN A 86 -11.82 -10.55 -1.33
C ASN A 86 -10.43 -10.19 -1.89
N GLN A 87 -10.13 -8.90 -2.09
CA GLN A 87 -8.84 -8.42 -2.54
C GLN A 87 -7.89 -8.12 -1.36
N LEU A 88 -8.41 -8.02 -0.13
CA LEU A 88 -7.63 -7.59 1.03
C LEU A 88 -7.30 -8.74 1.98
N ALA A 89 -6.07 -8.74 2.49
CA ALA A 89 -5.62 -9.70 3.51
C ALA A 89 -6.35 -9.46 4.85
N PRO A 90 -6.57 -10.51 5.67
CA PRO A 90 -7.20 -10.39 6.97
C PRO A 90 -6.48 -9.38 7.88
N PHE A 91 -7.25 -8.64 8.68
CA PHE A 91 -6.68 -7.81 9.74
C PHE A 91 -6.14 -8.69 10.87
N VAL A 92 -4.94 -8.36 11.36
CA VAL A 92 -4.35 -8.96 12.57
C VAL A 92 -3.95 -7.86 13.54
N ASP A 93 -4.43 -7.97 14.79
CA ASP A 93 -4.05 -7.04 15.85
C ASP A 93 -2.60 -7.28 16.31
N LEU A 94 -1.74 -6.31 16.03
CA LEU A 94 -0.31 -6.38 16.35
C LEU A 94 0.07 -5.71 17.69
N ARG A 95 -0.88 -5.09 18.41
CA ARG A 95 -0.59 -4.25 19.60
C ARG A 95 0.28 -4.91 20.67
N TYR A 96 0.14 -6.22 20.85
CA TYR A 96 0.90 -7.01 21.83
C TYR A 96 1.84 -8.03 21.17
N ARG A 97 2.12 -7.87 19.88
CA ARG A 97 2.94 -8.79 19.06
C ARG A 97 4.23 -8.14 18.56
N LEU A 98 4.36 -6.83 18.75
CA LEU A 98 5.53 -6.02 18.41
C LEU A 98 6.23 -5.58 19.70
N ARG A 99 7.56 -5.38 19.64
CA ARG A 99 8.29 -4.78 20.76
C ARG A 99 7.99 -3.28 20.82
N LEU A 100 8.28 -2.66 21.97
CA LEU A 100 8.34 -1.20 22.05
C LEU A 100 9.29 -0.69 20.96
N ASP A 101 8.87 0.36 20.24
CA ASP A 101 9.53 0.98 19.09
C ASP A 101 9.62 0.15 17.78
N ASP A 102 8.97 -1.03 17.69
CA ASP A 102 8.86 -1.80 16.44
C ASP A 102 7.73 -1.30 15.53
N ALA A 103 7.63 0.03 15.34
CA ALA A 103 6.57 0.66 14.56
C ALA A 103 6.92 0.83 13.07
N ASP A 104 8.12 0.45 12.63
CA ASP A 104 8.51 0.58 11.22
C ASP A 104 7.70 -0.35 10.30
N TRP A 105 7.50 0.09 9.05
CA TRP A 105 6.67 -0.60 8.08
C TRP A 105 7.17 -2.02 7.80
N LEU A 106 8.48 -2.27 7.84
CA LEU A 106 9.08 -3.56 7.51
C LEU A 106 8.81 -4.57 8.63
N ARG A 107 8.99 -4.17 9.89
CA ARG A 107 8.70 -5.03 11.05
C ARG A 107 7.22 -5.37 11.16
N THR A 108 6.35 -4.36 11.03
CA THR A 108 4.89 -4.55 11.10
C THR A 108 4.40 -5.48 10.00
N THR A 109 4.82 -5.23 8.75
CA THR A 109 4.52 -6.07 7.59
C THR A 109 4.97 -7.52 7.76
N ARG A 110 6.22 -7.71 8.21
CA ARG A 110 6.77 -9.06 8.42
C ARG A 110 6.04 -9.79 9.54
N LYS A 111 5.72 -9.11 10.65
CA LYS A 111 5.00 -9.75 11.75
C LYS A 111 3.58 -10.14 11.35
N HIS A 112 2.91 -9.28 10.58
CA HIS A 112 1.60 -9.58 10.01
C HIS A 112 1.65 -10.81 9.10
N ALA A 113 2.62 -10.86 8.18
CA ALA A 113 2.82 -11.98 7.27
C ALA A 113 3.16 -13.30 8.01
N GLU A 114 4.01 -13.23 9.04
CA GLU A 114 4.38 -14.36 9.90
C GLU A 114 3.14 -14.97 10.58
N LEU A 115 2.29 -14.14 11.19
CA LEU A 115 1.07 -14.60 11.87
C LEU A 115 0.04 -15.22 10.93
N LEU A 116 0.10 -14.87 9.64
CA LEU A 116 -0.76 -15.42 8.59
C LEU A 116 -0.11 -16.55 7.78
N ASN A 117 1.11 -16.98 8.15
CA ASN A 117 1.91 -17.96 7.40
C ASN A 117 1.99 -17.60 5.90
N ALA A 118 2.29 -16.33 5.61
CA ALA A 118 2.25 -15.75 4.28
C ALA A 118 3.64 -15.31 3.78
N SER A 119 3.89 -15.51 2.49
CA SER A 119 4.95 -14.81 1.77
C SER A 119 4.56 -13.34 1.62
N TRP A 120 5.52 -12.44 1.81
CA TRP A 120 5.28 -11.01 1.73
C TRP A 120 6.14 -10.35 0.66
N TYR A 121 5.54 -9.34 0.04
CA TYR A 121 6.10 -8.38 -0.90
C TYR A 121 5.56 -7.01 -0.53
N VAL A 122 6.21 -5.93 -0.94
CA VAL A 122 5.77 -4.57 -0.58
C VAL A 122 6.05 -3.60 -1.72
N CYS A 123 5.15 -2.65 -1.95
CA CYS A 123 5.35 -1.57 -2.90
C CYS A 123 4.95 -0.20 -2.33
N GLY A 124 5.70 0.86 -2.63
CA GLY A 124 5.40 2.18 -2.07
C GLY A 124 6.60 3.07 -1.91
N ASP A 125 6.36 4.26 -1.35
CA ASP A 125 7.39 5.22 -1.01
C ASP A 125 7.90 4.91 0.41
N PHE A 126 9.09 4.33 0.48
CA PHE A 126 9.74 3.95 1.72
C PHE A 126 11.14 4.54 1.73
N GLU A 127 11.59 4.97 2.90
CA GLU A 127 13.01 5.28 3.08
C GLU A 127 13.85 4.05 2.72
N GLU A 128 14.83 4.25 1.83
CA GLU A 128 15.73 3.18 1.42
C GLU A 128 16.53 2.68 2.63
N ASP A 129 16.36 1.41 2.94
CA ASP A 129 17.10 0.70 3.98
C ASP A 129 18.05 -0.30 3.32
N MET A 130 19.28 -0.45 3.81
CA MET A 130 20.23 -1.41 3.24
C MET A 130 19.67 -2.85 3.21
N ARG A 131 18.80 -3.22 4.15
CA ARG A 131 18.10 -4.52 4.21
C ARG A 131 17.18 -4.75 3.01
N THR A 132 16.65 -3.67 2.43
CA THR A 132 15.66 -3.68 1.35
C THR A 132 16.22 -3.17 0.02
N ALA A 133 17.34 -2.43 0.01
CA ALA A 133 17.97 -1.92 -1.21
C ALA A 133 19.00 -2.90 -1.82
N ILE A 134 19.82 -3.53 -0.99
CA ILE A 134 20.89 -4.46 -1.43
C ILE A 134 20.94 -5.76 -0.62
N GLY A 135 20.08 -5.85 0.39
CA GLY A 135 20.04 -6.95 1.34
C GLY A 135 19.14 -8.10 0.91
N THR A 136 18.90 -9.02 1.86
CA THR A 136 18.12 -10.26 1.68
C THR A 136 16.68 -10.04 1.21
N PHE A 137 16.16 -8.80 1.25
CA PHE A 137 14.80 -8.48 0.89
C PHE A 137 14.67 -7.65 -0.40
N ALA A 138 15.75 -7.38 -1.13
CA ALA A 138 15.72 -6.54 -2.33
C ALA A 138 14.68 -7.01 -3.37
N GLU A 139 14.53 -8.31 -3.55
CA GLU A 139 13.59 -8.90 -4.50
C GLU A 139 12.10 -8.81 -4.06
N ARG A 140 11.85 -8.32 -2.84
CA ARG A 140 10.51 -8.24 -2.25
C ARG A 140 9.98 -6.80 -2.15
N VAL A 141 10.80 -5.80 -2.45
CA VAL A 141 10.48 -4.38 -2.26
C VAL A 141 10.49 -3.66 -3.59
N PHE A 142 9.37 -3.02 -3.92
CA PHE A 142 9.19 -2.23 -5.13
C PHE A 142 9.01 -0.76 -4.75
N TYR A 143 10.07 0.03 -4.92
CA TYR A 143 10.02 1.45 -4.60
C TYR A 143 9.16 2.18 -5.64
N ILE A 144 8.18 2.93 -5.14
CA ILE A 144 7.30 3.79 -5.93
C ILE A 144 7.43 5.18 -5.34
N ASP A 145 7.85 6.13 -6.15
CA ASP A 145 7.99 7.51 -5.73
C ASP A 145 6.61 8.18 -5.58
N TYR A 146 6.39 8.85 -4.45
CA TYR A 146 5.17 9.63 -4.19
C TYR A 146 4.90 10.69 -5.27
N GLU A 147 5.93 11.25 -5.92
CA GLU A 147 5.73 12.26 -6.95
C GLU A 147 5.01 11.69 -8.18
N ASN A 148 5.31 10.45 -8.55
CA ASN A 148 4.85 9.82 -9.79
C ASN A 148 3.70 8.83 -9.56
N GLY A 149 3.68 8.12 -8.43
CA GLY A 149 2.75 7.02 -8.18
C GLY A 149 3.07 5.77 -9.01
N ILE A 150 2.11 4.86 -9.11
CA ILE A 150 2.30 3.57 -9.79
C ILE A 150 2.17 3.69 -11.31
N ASP A 151 3.07 3.02 -12.03
CA ASP A 151 3.10 2.98 -13.49
C ASP A 151 3.17 1.53 -14.03
N GLU A 152 3.09 1.38 -15.35
CA GLU A 152 3.16 0.05 -16.00
C GLU A 152 4.50 -0.66 -15.76
N ASN A 153 5.60 0.08 -15.68
CA ASN A 153 6.92 -0.49 -15.40
C ASN A 153 6.96 -1.16 -14.02
N THR A 154 6.42 -0.47 -13.01
CA THR A 154 6.31 -1.00 -11.65
C THR A 154 5.44 -2.26 -11.62
N ILE A 155 4.29 -2.24 -12.29
CA ILE A 155 3.41 -3.41 -12.40
C ILE A 155 4.14 -4.59 -13.06
N ASN A 156 4.93 -4.35 -14.10
CA ASN A 156 5.71 -5.38 -14.76
C ASN A 156 6.79 -5.96 -13.85
N MET A 157 7.45 -5.14 -13.03
CA MET A 157 8.42 -5.61 -12.03
C MET A 157 7.76 -6.47 -10.95
N ILE A 158 6.62 -6.03 -10.40
CA ILE A 158 5.83 -6.80 -9.43
C ILE A 158 5.41 -8.13 -10.03
N ARG A 159 4.90 -8.11 -11.28
CA ARG A 159 4.47 -9.33 -11.99
C ARG A 159 5.62 -10.32 -12.11
N LYS A 160 6.76 -9.87 -12.60
CA LYS A 160 7.96 -10.72 -12.78
C LYS A 160 8.44 -11.34 -11.46
N ALA A 161 8.40 -10.60 -10.36
CA ALA A 161 8.92 -11.08 -9.08
C ALA A 161 7.93 -11.99 -8.30
N MET A 162 6.63 -11.93 -8.60
CA MET A 162 5.61 -12.64 -7.85
C MET A 162 4.99 -13.83 -8.60
N ILE A 163 5.09 -13.83 -9.93
CA ILE A 163 4.50 -14.84 -10.82
C ILE A 163 5.55 -15.74 -11.45
N ASP A 164 6.61 -15.14 -12.00
CA ASP A 164 7.70 -15.88 -12.67
C ASP A 164 8.66 -16.51 -11.66
#